data_AF-A0ABD1Z654-F1
#
_entry.id   AF-A0ABD1Z654-F1
#
_cell.length_a   1.000
_cell.length_b   1.000
_cell.length_c   1.000
_cell.angle_alpha   90.00
_cell.angle_beta   90.00
_cell.angle_gamma   90.00
#
_symmetry.space_group_name_H-M   'P 1'
#
loop_
_entity.id
_entity.type
_entity.pdbx_description
1 polymer ?
#
loop_
_entity_poly.entity_id
_entity_poly.type
_entity_poly.pdbx_seq_one_letter_code
_entity_poly.pdbx_strand_id
1 'polypeptide(L)'
;MALEQALMTPKQKGLTIEEVVHDDNASVDAILTQHGILSSKDLWHKCKNIMSKFKEVLQEKRRTSSDCSVEAATTIAQVAVFSIQQLKDFCKENGLPGTGHKLQLVQRVSLFLNLPKSGASGEIQRQRPLCYPELAAHDIAYKLKSWIYTCAKNAAARGDTTPKMLTVDVQNAADHWAINHNTCRTLPGVRKCVVENWPQGRDCKYPEGGETHKAVKAFLKKYLTENKMKFYLRARENFISETFHSVINKYAMKRIHFDASHTARLACAALDWNENIHPEDRVVYNRVSDDTAVRRCARTNRDLVTRTAIWKAQLKSRVFA
;
A
#
# COMPACT_ATOMS: atom_id res chain seq x y z
N MET A 1 -27.42 -9.73 -5.09
CA MET A 1 -28.21 -8.82 -5.95
C MET A 1 -27.35 -7.90 -6.85
N ALA A 2 -26.71 -6.83 -6.35
CA ALA A 2 -26.04 -5.87 -7.26
C ALA A 2 -24.85 -6.46 -8.07
N LEU A 3 -24.00 -7.28 -7.43
CA LEU A 3 -22.87 -7.93 -8.12
C LEU A 3 -23.33 -9.00 -9.12
N GLU A 4 -24.29 -9.84 -8.75
CA GLU A 4 -24.83 -10.86 -9.66
C GLU A 4 -25.44 -10.22 -10.91
N GLN A 5 -26.21 -9.14 -10.75
CA GLN A 5 -26.72 -8.38 -11.89
C GLN A 5 -25.58 -7.84 -12.76
N ALA A 6 -24.52 -7.29 -12.15
CA ALA A 6 -23.34 -6.82 -12.87
C ALA A 6 -22.58 -7.94 -13.62
N LEU A 7 -22.60 -9.18 -13.11
CA LEU A 7 -22.01 -10.34 -13.79
C LEU A 7 -22.91 -10.89 -14.92
N MET A 8 -24.24 -10.73 -14.81
CA MET A 8 -25.19 -11.24 -15.80
C MET A 8 -25.27 -10.35 -17.04
N THR A 9 -25.12 -9.03 -16.92
CA THR A 9 -25.20 -8.12 -18.07
C THR A 9 -24.15 -8.43 -19.17
N PRO A 10 -22.86 -8.67 -18.86
CA PRO A 10 -21.89 -9.08 -19.87
C PRO A 10 -22.18 -10.47 -20.44
N LYS A 11 -22.60 -11.44 -19.60
CA LYS A 11 -22.95 -12.79 -20.04
C LYS A 11 -24.12 -12.80 -21.02
N GLN A 12 -25.14 -11.98 -20.78
CA GLN A 12 -26.27 -11.77 -21.70
C GLN A 12 -25.84 -11.18 -23.05
N LYS A 13 -24.74 -10.44 -23.07
CA LYS A 13 -24.10 -9.91 -24.29
C LYS A 13 -23.12 -10.89 -24.94
N GLY A 14 -23.09 -12.15 -24.49
CA GLY A 14 -22.20 -13.18 -25.02
C GLY A 14 -20.74 -13.06 -24.57
N LEU A 15 -20.44 -12.26 -23.54
CA LEU A 15 -19.07 -12.13 -23.02
C LEU A 15 -18.78 -13.17 -21.94
N THR A 16 -17.62 -13.83 -22.06
CA THR A 16 -17.08 -14.72 -21.03
C THR A 16 -16.31 -13.90 -20.00
N ILE A 17 -16.66 -14.03 -18.72
CA ILE A 17 -15.93 -13.40 -17.61
C ILE A 17 -15.01 -14.47 -17.01
N GLU A 18 -13.71 -14.35 -17.26
CA GLU A 18 -12.71 -15.29 -16.74
C GLU A 18 -12.23 -14.92 -15.34
N GLU A 19 -12.06 -13.63 -15.07
CA GLU A 19 -11.49 -13.10 -13.83
C GLU A 19 -12.14 -11.77 -13.46
N VAL A 20 -12.35 -11.56 -12.16
CA VAL A 20 -12.79 -10.27 -11.60
C VAL A 20 -11.78 -9.82 -10.55
N VAL A 21 -11.29 -8.59 -10.73
CA VAL A 21 -10.39 -7.92 -9.78
C VAL A 21 -11.22 -6.99 -8.91
N HIS A 22 -11.14 -7.16 -7.59
CA HIS A 22 -11.94 -6.38 -6.65
C HIS A 22 -11.23 -6.13 -5.31
N ASP A 23 -11.76 -5.19 -4.53
CA ASP A 23 -11.30 -4.90 -3.17
C ASP A 23 -11.52 -6.10 -2.22
N ASP A 24 -10.86 -6.10 -1.06
CA ASP A 24 -10.91 -7.21 -0.11
C ASP A 24 -12.30 -7.34 0.56
N ASN A 25 -13.22 -8.00 -0.13
CA ASN A 25 -14.58 -8.27 0.31
C ASN A 25 -14.91 -9.77 0.18
N ALA A 26 -15.22 -10.41 1.30
CA ALA A 26 -15.50 -11.85 1.38
C ALA A 26 -16.80 -12.25 0.68
N SER A 27 -17.81 -11.38 0.62
CA SER A 27 -19.08 -11.70 -0.06
C SER A 27 -18.89 -11.80 -1.58
N VAL A 28 -17.99 -10.99 -2.13
CA VAL A 28 -17.64 -11.02 -3.56
C VAL A 28 -16.93 -12.33 -3.90
N ASP A 29 -16.01 -12.81 -3.05
CA ASP A 29 -15.31 -14.08 -3.27
C ASP A 29 -16.27 -15.27 -3.39
N ALA A 30 -17.27 -15.33 -2.49
CA ALA A 30 -18.27 -16.39 -2.50
C ALA A 30 -19.07 -16.40 -3.80
N ILE A 31 -19.53 -15.23 -4.26
CA ILE A 31 -20.33 -15.09 -5.48
C ILE A 31 -19.51 -15.45 -6.72
N LEU A 32 -18.27 -14.98 -6.83
CA LEU A 32 -17.41 -15.30 -7.98
C LEU A 32 -17.10 -16.80 -8.06
N THR A 33 -16.84 -17.43 -6.90
CA THR A 33 -16.59 -18.87 -6.80
C THR A 33 -17.80 -19.68 -7.28
N GLN A 34 -19.03 -19.30 -6.89
CA GLN A 34 -20.27 -19.95 -7.34
C GLN A 34 -20.44 -19.90 -8.86
N HIS A 35 -19.93 -18.85 -9.51
CA HIS A 35 -19.99 -18.69 -10.97
C HIS A 35 -18.78 -19.27 -11.71
N GLY A 36 -17.84 -19.91 -11.02
CA GLY A 36 -16.60 -20.42 -11.62
C GLY A 36 -15.67 -19.33 -12.14
N ILE A 37 -15.84 -18.09 -11.67
CA ILE A 37 -15.05 -16.93 -12.08
C ILE A 37 -13.85 -16.82 -11.15
N LEU A 38 -12.67 -16.54 -11.71
CA LEU A 38 -11.48 -16.31 -10.89
C LEU A 38 -11.64 -15.03 -10.06
N SER A 39 -11.59 -15.18 -8.74
CA SER A 39 -11.50 -14.04 -7.83
C SER A 39 -10.05 -13.61 -7.65
N SER A 40 -9.75 -12.37 -8.05
CA SER A 40 -8.47 -11.72 -7.85
C SER A 40 -8.63 -10.43 -7.05
N LYS A 41 -7.62 -10.12 -6.24
CA LYS A 41 -7.66 -8.93 -5.38
C LYS A 41 -6.92 -7.78 -6.02
N ASP A 42 -7.44 -6.59 -5.80
CA ASP A 42 -6.77 -5.35 -6.10
C ASP A 42 -5.44 -5.26 -5.34
N LEU A 43 -4.32 -5.31 -6.09
CA LEU A 43 -2.98 -5.28 -5.51
C LEU A 43 -2.70 -3.95 -4.80
N TRP A 44 -3.14 -2.83 -5.36
CA TRP A 44 -2.84 -1.50 -4.87
C TRP A 44 -3.49 -1.27 -3.51
N HIS A 45 -4.79 -1.50 -3.42
CA HIS A 45 -5.54 -1.34 -2.17
C HIS A 45 -5.04 -2.31 -1.10
N LYS A 46 -4.71 -3.54 -1.47
CA LYS A 46 -4.21 -4.52 -0.51
C LYS A 46 -2.83 -4.19 0.04
N CYS A 47 -1.91 -3.73 -0.81
CA CYS A 47 -0.60 -3.24 -0.35
C CYS A 47 -0.73 -1.97 0.50
N LYS A 48 -1.66 -1.07 0.15
CA LYS A 48 -1.98 0.13 0.95
C LYS A 48 -2.50 -0.27 2.34
N ASN A 49 -3.38 -1.26 2.44
CA ASN A 49 -3.92 -1.75 3.70
C ASN A 49 -2.82 -2.41 4.57
N ILE A 50 -1.94 -3.21 3.97
CA ILE A 50 -0.77 -3.77 4.68
C ILE A 50 0.15 -2.65 5.19
N MET A 51 0.45 -1.66 4.35
CA MET A 51 1.27 -0.51 4.72
C MET A 51 0.63 0.25 5.89
N SER A 52 -0.67 0.51 5.84
CA SER A 52 -1.41 1.14 6.94
C SER A 52 -1.30 0.32 8.23
N LYS A 53 -1.46 -1.01 8.13
CA LYS A 53 -1.36 -1.90 9.29
C LYS A 53 0.07 -1.97 9.84
N PHE A 54 1.08 -1.95 8.98
CA PHE A 54 2.49 -1.89 9.37
C PHE A 54 2.78 -0.60 10.15
N LYS A 55 2.25 0.53 9.68
CA LYS A 55 2.40 1.81 10.37
C LYS A 55 1.79 1.75 11.77
N GLU A 56 0.53 1.34 11.87
CA GLU A 56 -0.19 1.21 13.14
C GLU A 56 0.53 0.29 14.14
N VAL A 57 0.97 -0.89 13.70
CA VAL A 57 1.50 -1.94 14.61
C VAL A 57 2.96 -1.69 15.00
N LEU A 58 3.77 -1.13 14.10
CA LEU A 58 5.21 -1.01 14.29
C LEU A 58 5.70 0.43 14.23
N GLN A 59 5.48 1.12 13.11
CA GLN A 59 6.10 2.43 12.87
C GLN A 59 5.61 3.51 13.84
N GLU A 60 4.33 3.46 14.20
CA GLU A 60 3.69 4.40 15.13
C GLU A 60 3.65 3.84 16.56
N LYS A 61 4.18 2.62 16.78
CA LYS A 61 4.26 2.02 18.11
C LYS A 61 5.17 2.88 18.97
N ARG A 62 4.62 3.42 20.04
CA ARG A 62 5.35 4.24 21.02
C ARG A 62 5.80 3.39 22.20
N ARG A 63 6.97 3.71 22.75
CA ARG A 63 7.46 3.07 23.97
C ARG A 63 6.41 3.21 25.07
N THR A 64 6.07 2.08 25.68
CA THR A 64 5.29 2.09 26.90
C THR A 64 6.23 2.31 28.07
N SER A 65 5.68 2.77 29.18
CA SER A 65 6.49 3.07 30.34
C SER A 65 7.12 1.80 30.96
N SER A 66 6.63 0.61 30.61
CA SER A 66 7.20 -0.70 31.00
C SER A 66 8.37 -1.19 30.13
N ASP A 67 8.65 -0.55 28.98
CA ASP A 67 9.62 -1.09 27.99
C ASP A 67 11.07 -0.60 28.20
N CYS A 68 11.32 0.25 29.19
CA CYS A 68 12.64 0.81 29.49
C CYS A 68 12.76 0.92 31.01
N SER A 69 13.93 0.67 31.61
CA SER A 69 14.15 1.02 33.00
C SER A 69 14.40 2.54 33.11
N VAL A 70 14.07 3.13 34.26
CA VAL A 70 14.22 4.58 34.47
C VAL A 70 15.71 4.96 34.48
N GLU A 71 16.56 4.06 34.98
CA GLU A 71 18.03 4.15 35.04
C GLU A 71 18.68 4.27 33.65
N ALA A 72 18.07 3.67 32.63
CA ALA A 72 18.60 3.67 31.26
C ALA A 72 18.27 4.96 30.49
N ALA A 73 17.56 5.91 31.10
CA ALA A 73 17.25 7.18 30.47
C ALA A 73 18.50 8.06 30.36
N THR A 74 18.81 8.51 29.15
CA THR A 74 19.94 9.42 28.83
C THR A 74 19.48 10.87 28.57
N THR A 75 18.18 11.13 28.55
CA THR A 75 17.61 12.47 28.34
C THR A 75 16.39 12.73 29.22
N ILE A 76 16.16 14.01 29.58
CA ILE A 76 14.98 14.43 30.37
C ILE A 76 13.67 14.02 29.67
N ALA A 77 13.65 14.08 28.34
CA ALA A 77 12.50 13.67 27.53
C ALA A 77 12.16 12.19 27.71
N GLN A 78 13.15 11.31 27.85
CA GLN A 78 12.93 9.88 28.14
C GLN A 78 12.37 9.68 29.55
N VAL A 79 12.87 10.40 30.54
CA VAL A 79 12.32 10.37 31.92
C VAL A 79 10.85 10.81 31.95
N ALA A 80 10.49 11.82 31.15
CA ALA A 80 9.13 12.36 31.09
C ALA A 80 8.06 11.37 30.57
N VAL A 81 8.47 10.29 29.89
CA VAL A 81 7.57 9.28 29.30
C VAL A 81 7.01 8.33 30.35
N PHE A 82 7.73 8.12 31.46
CA PHE A 82 7.34 7.21 32.53
C PHE A 82 6.04 7.61 33.22
N SER A 83 5.35 6.62 33.78
CA SER A 83 4.17 6.87 34.60
C SER A 83 4.59 7.54 35.91
N ILE A 84 3.66 8.25 36.55
CA ILE A 84 3.90 8.84 37.88
C ILE A 84 4.31 7.75 38.87
N GLN A 85 3.67 6.58 38.80
CA GLN A 85 3.96 5.46 39.70
C GLN A 85 5.40 4.98 39.55
N GLN A 86 5.88 4.74 38.33
CA GLN A 86 7.26 4.29 38.10
C GLN A 86 8.30 5.32 38.52
N LEU A 87 8.03 6.62 38.31
CA LEU A 87 8.92 7.66 38.81
C LEU A 87 8.94 7.72 40.35
N LYS A 88 7.80 7.44 41.01
CA LYS A 88 7.74 7.35 42.48
C LYS A 88 8.48 6.13 43.00
N ASP A 89 8.33 4.99 42.35
CA ASP A 89 8.98 3.74 42.74
C ASP A 89 10.50 3.86 42.59
N PHE A 90 10.98 4.35 41.45
CA PHE A 90 12.38 4.71 41.25
C PHE A 90 12.90 5.67 42.33
N CYS A 91 12.13 6.73 42.66
CA CYS A 91 12.53 7.66 43.70
C CYS A 91 12.71 6.94 45.04
N LYS A 92 11.74 6.11 45.45
CA LYS A 92 11.81 5.37 46.72
C LYS A 92 12.99 4.40 46.76
N GLU A 93 13.19 3.65 45.68
CA GLU A 93 14.29 2.68 45.55
C GLU A 93 15.68 3.34 45.65
N ASN A 94 15.79 4.59 45.19
CA ASN A 94 17.03 5.37 45.21
C ASN A 94 17.11 6.36 46.39
N GLY A 95 16.26 6.23 47.42
CA GLY A 95 16.29 7.10 48.61
C GLY A 95 15.84 8.55 48.37
N LEU A 96 15.19 8.82 47.25
CA LEU A 96 14.67 10.13 46.86
C LEU A 96 13.21 10.31 47.32
N PRO A 97 12.76 11.54 47.61
CA PRO A 97 11.36 11.79 47.91
C PRO A 97 10.43 11.35 46.77
N GLY A 98 9.49 10.44 47.06
CA GLY A 98 8.46 9.97 46.12
C GLY A 98 7.21 10.86 46.03
N THR A 99 7.26 12.07 46.59
CA THR A 99 6.16 13.04 46.61
C THR A 99 6.31 14.09 45.49
N GLY A 100 5.18 14.63 45.05
CA GLY A 100 5.11 15.71 44.06
C GLY A 100 4.36 15.36 42.77
N HIS A 101 4.10 16.39 41.96
CA HIS A 101 3.50 16.25 40.63
C HIS A 101 4.52 15.76 39.61
N LYS A 102 4.04 15.26 38.46
CA LYS A 102 4.86 14.57 37.45
C LYS A 102 6.14 15.33 37.06
N LEU A 103 6.08 16.65 36.85
CA LEU A 103 7.24 17.45 36.49
C LEU A 103 8.32 17.48 37.59
N GLN A 104 7.91 17.55 38.86
CA GLN A 104 8.83 17.51 40.00
C GLN A 104 9.53 16.16 40.11
N LEU A 105 8.80 15.07 39.88
CA LEU A 105 9.36 13.73 39.83
C LEU A 105 10.35 13.58 38.66
N VAL A 106 9.99 14.06 37.46
CA VAL A 106 10.87 14.04 36.27
C VAL A 106 12.14 14.83 36.52
N GLN A 107 12.05 16.04 37.10
CA GLN A 107 13.21 16.85 37.45
C GLN A 107 14.12 16.14 38.44
N ARG A 108 13.55 15.55 39.50
CA ARG A 108 14.29 14.84 40.54
C ARG A 108 15.04 13.64 39.98
N VAL A 109 14.37 12.81 39.18
CA VAL A 109 14.98 11.67 38.51
C VAL A 109 16.04 12.13 37.50
N SER A 110 15.78 13.19 36.74
CA SER A 110 16.75 13.73 35.78
C SER A 110 18.01 14.29 36.45
N LEU A 111 17.87 14.90 37.62
CA LEU A 111 19.01 15.37 38.43
C LEU A 111 19.80 14.18 38.99
N PHE A 112 19.11 13.16 39.51
CA PHE A 112 19.76 11.96 40.02
C PHE A 112 20.57 11.22 38.94
N LEU A 113 20.06 11.16 37.72
CA LEU A 113 20.73 10.55 36.57
C LEU A 113 21.75 11.48 35.88
N ASN A 114 22.01 12.69 36.41
CA ASN A 114 22.93 13.68 35.84
C ASN A 114 22.66 14.03 34.37
N LEU A 115 21.37 14.14 33.99
CA LEU A 115 21.00 14.37 32.58
C LEU A 115 21.26 15.82 32.16
N PRO A 116 21.76 16.05 30.93
CA PRO A 116 22.02 17.40 30.44
C PRO A 116 20.73 18.22 30.36
N LYS A 117 20.77 19.46 30.88
CA LYS A 117 19.66 20.42 30.75
C LYS A 117 19.52 20.83 29.28
N SER A 118 18.58 20.26 28.54
CA SER A 118 18.32 20.74 27.18
C SER A 118 17.63 22.11 27.23
N GLY A 119 18.22 23.11 26.58
CA GLY A 119 17.58 24.40 26.34
C GLY A 119 16.40 24.23 25.37
N ALA A 120 15.19 24.36 25.89
CA ALA A 120 13.93 24.72 25.21
C ALA A 120 12.77 24.34 26.15
N SER A 121 12.59 25.15 27.20
CA SER A 121 11.39 25.17 28.02
C SER A 121 10.25 25.75 27.18
N GLY A 122 9.60 24.93 26.35
CA GLY A 122 8.52 25.45 25.53
C GLY A 122 7.81 24.49 24.59
N GLU A 123 7.94 23.16 24.71
CA GLU A 123 7.05 22.23 23.99
C GLU A 123 7.19 20.78 24.50
N ILE A 124 7.31 20.58 25.82
CA ILE A 124 7.28 19.23 26.43
C ILE A 124 5.80 18.81 26.59
N GLN A 125 5.04 18.85 25.50
CA GLN A 125 3.73 18.23 25.43
C GLN A 125 3.71 17.18 24.29
N ARG A 126 3.74 15.92 24.74
CA ARG A 126 2.90 14.82 24.23
C ARG A 126 3.38 13.97 23.04
N GLN A 127 4.67 13.69 22.86
CA GLN A 127 5.04 12.58 21.96
C GLN A 127 6.00 11.60 22.62
N ARG A 128 5.45 10.47 23.12
CA ARG A 128 6.27 9.32 23.55
C ARG A 128 7.13 8.87 22.35
N PRO A 129 8.42 8.53 22.56
CA PRO A 129 9.30 8.09 21.48
C PRO A 129 8.78 6.79 20.84
N LEU A 130 9.08 6.61 19.56
CA LEU A 130 8.77 5.38 18.84
C LEU A 130 9.62 4.22 19.37
N CYS A 131 9.06 3.01 19.37
CA CYS A 131 9.80 1.78 19.66
C CYS A 131 10.88 1.53 18.60
N TYR A 132 10.58 1.83 17.34
CA TYR A 132 11.44 1.55 16.19
C TYR A 132 11.58 2.79 15.29
N PRO A 133 12.40 3.78 15.71
CA PRO A 133 12.53 5.04 14.97
C PRO A 133 13.08 4.86 13.55
N GLU A 134 13.86 3.79 13.31
CA GLU A 134 14.47 3.50 12.02
C GLU A 134 13.41 3.23 10.93
N LEU A 135 12.24 2.69 11.33
CA LEU A 135 11.14 2.42 10.40
C LEU A 135 10.58 3.69 9.77
N ALA A 136 10.50 4.77 10.55
CA ALA A 136 10.06 6.08 10.08
C ALA A 136 11.19 6.79 9.31
N ALA A 137 12.42 6.76 9.84
CA ALA A 137 13.57 7.42 9.23
C ALA A 137 13.87 6.94 7.80
N HIS A 138 13.62 5.66 7.53
CA HIS A 138 13.88 5.05 6.23
C HIS A 138 12.65 4.82 5.37
N ASP A 139 11.49 5.34 5.77
CA ASP A 139 10.19 5.15 5.11
C ASP A 139 9.92 3.67 4.76
N ILE A 140 10.14 2.79 5.75
CA ILE A 140 10.08 1.34 5.56
C ILE A 140 8.67 0.89 5.16
N ALA A 141 7.62 1.57 5.65
CA ALA A 141 6.26 1.27 5.23
C ALA A 141 6.04 1.45 3.72
N TYR A 142 6.55 2.53 3.14
CA TYR A 142 6.47 2.73 1.69
C TYR A 142 7.32 1.72 0.93
N LYS A 143 8.53 1.44 1.41
CA LYS A 143 9.40 0.41 0.82
C LYS A 143 8.76 -0.98 0.88
N LEU A 144 8.03 -1.31 1.95
CA LEU A 144 7.27 -2.55 2.07
C LEU A 144 6.21 -2.66 0.98
N LYS A 145 5.45 -1.58 0.73
CA LYS A 145 4.46 -1.53 -0.35
C LYS A 145 5.10 -1.83 -1.71
N SER A 146 6.19 -1.12 -2.05
CA SER A 146 6.92 -1.33 -3.30
C SER A 146 7.56 -2.71 -3.41
N TRP A 147 8.02 -3.27 -2.29
CA TRP A 147 8.60 -4.61 -2.21
C TRP A 147 7.55 -5.68 -2.55
N ILE A 148 6.39 -5.66 -1.87
CA ILE A 148 5.28 -6.59 -2.12
C ILE A 148 4.85 -6.52 -3.59
N TYR A 149 4.70 -5.30 -4.12
CA TYR A 149 4.35 -5.08 -5.52
C TYR A 149 5.36 -5.75 -6.47
N THR A 150 6.66 -5.54 -6.22
CA THR A 150 7.73 -6.12 -7.04
C THR A 150 7.73 -7.65 -6.94
N CYS A 151 7.58 -8.21 -5.74
CA CYS A 151 7.51 -9.65 -5.54
C CYS A 151 6.32 -10.28 -6.27
N ALA A 152 5.13 -9.66 -6.18
CA ALA A 152 3.92 -10.12 -6.87
C ALA A 152 4.09 -10.07 -8.39
N LYS A 153 4.63 -8.96 -8.94
CA LYS A 153 4.91 -8.83 -10.37
C LYS A 153 5.88 -9.89 -10.88
N ASN A 154 6.95 -10.14 -10.12
CA ASN A 154 7.94 -11.15 -10.46
C ASN A 154 7.36 -12.57 -10.37
N ALA A 155 6.53 -12.85 -9.36
CA ALA A 155 5.84 -14.14 -9.24
C ALA A 155 4.91 -14.39 -10.44
N ALA A 156 4.14 -13.36 -10.85
CA ALA A 156 3.30 -13.43 -12.03
C ALA A 156 4.11 -13.64 -13.32
N ALA A 157 5.22 -12.93 -13.50
CA ALA A 157 6.10 -13.07 -14.66
C ALA A 157 6.76 -14.46 -14.76
N ARG A 158 7.02 -15.12 -13.62
CA ARG A 158 7.52 -16.50 -13.56
C ARG A 158 6.43 -17.56 -13.76
N GLY A 159 5.15 -17.17 -13.73
CA GLY A 159 4.03 -18.11 -13.73
C GLY A 159 3.93 -18.89 -12.42
N ASP A 160 4.38 -18.33 -11.29
CA ASP A 160 4.32 -18.99 -9.99
C ASP A 160 2.85 -19.27 -9.61
N THR A 161 2.50 -20.54 -9.41
CA THR A 161 1.15 -20.97 -9.02
C THR A 161 1.02 -21.21 -7.52
N THR A 162 2.14 -21.34 -6.80
CA THR A 162 2.16 -21.70 -5.38
C THR A 162 2.45 -20.47 -4.50
N PRO A 163 1.61 -20.18 -3.48
CA PRO A 163 1.77 -18.99 -2.63
C PRO A 163 3.02 -19.03 -1.76
N LYS A 164 3.59 -20.22 -1.53
CA LYS A 164 4.78 -20.44 -0.71
C LYS A 164 5.98 -19.62 -1.18
N MET A 165 6.27 -19.62 -2.48
CA MET A 165 7.41 -18.87 -3.02
C MET A 165 7.23 -17.37 -2.85
N LEU A 166 6.06 -16.84 -3.21
CA LEU A 166 5.75 -15.43 -3.00
C LEU A 166 5.80 -15.03 -1.52
N THR A 167 5.39 -15.92 -0.62
CA THR A 167 5.48 -15.71 0.83
C THR A 167 6.92 -15.56 1.29
N VAL A 168 7.81 -16.45 0.85
CA VAL A 168 9.24 -16.36 1.15
C VAL A 168 9.82 -15.05 0.59
N ASP A 169 9.45 -14.68 -0.64
CA ASP A 169 9.94 -13.47 -1.32
C ASP A 169 9.58 -12.20 -0.56
N VAL A 170 8.32 -12.13 -0.11
CA VAL A 170 7.79 -10.97 0.60
C VAL A 170 8.34 -10.90 2.03
N GLN A 171 8.42 -12.04 2.73
CA GLN A 171 8.95 -12.09 4.10
C GLN A 171 10.45 -11.81 4.17
N ASN A 172 11.19 -12.10 3.10
CA ASN A 172 12.62 -11.79 2.99
C ASN A 172 12.91 -10.27 2.98
N ALA A 173 11.91 -9.39 2.87
CA ALA A 173 12.10 -7.95 3.05
C ALA A 173 12.82 -7.61 4.37
N ALA A 174 12.48 -8.33 5.45
CA ALA A 174 13.07 -8.10 6.76
C ALA A 174 14.59 -8.30 6.77
N ASP A 175 15.04 -9.43 6.22
CA ASP A 175 16.45 -9.81 6.14
C ASP A 175 17.19 -8.93 5.12
N HIS A 176 16.55 -8.63 3.98
CA HIS A 176 17.10 -7.77 2.94
C HIS A 176 17.42 -6.35 3.43
N TRP A 177 16.53 -5.72 4.21
CA TRP A 177 16.79 -4.38 4.77
C TRP A 177 17.84 -4.36 5.89
N ALA A 178 18.15 -5.53 6.47
CA ALA A 178 19.25 -5.74 7.40
C ALA A 178 20.57 -6.14 6.71
N ILE A 179 20.64 -6.06 5.37
CA ILE A 179 21.80 -6.48 4.54
C ILE A 179 22.04 -8.01 4.57
N ASN A 180 21.14 -8.79 5.16
CA ASN A 180 21.19 -10.24 5.05
C ASN A 180 20.59 -10.69 3.71
N HIS A 181 21.48 -11.06 2.78
CA HIS A 181 21.13 -11.48 1.43
C HIS A 181 21.17 -13.00 1.22
N ASN A 182 21.21 -13.81 2.29
CA ASN A 182 21.30 -15.27 2.17
C ASN A 182 20.11 -15.85 1.39
N THR A 183 18.89 -15.49 1.77
CA THR A 183 17.68 -15.89 1.05
C THR A 183 17.61 -15.25 -0.34
N CYS A 184 18.14 -14.03 -0.52
CA CYS A 184 18.15 -13.38 -1.82
C CYS A 184 18.94 -14.18 -2.88
N ARG A 185 20.05 -14.80 -2.46
CA ARG A 185 20.96 -15.58 -3.33
C ARG A 185 20.41 -16.96 -3.69
N THR A 186 19.61 -17.58 -2.81
CA THR A 186 19.06 -18.91 -3.04
C THR A 186 17.80 -18.91 -3.88
N LEU A 187 17.16 -17.75 -4.04
CA LEU A 187 15.89 -17.66 -4.73
C LEU A 187 16.08 -17.43 -6.25
N PRO A 188 15.35 -18.17 -7.11
CA PRO A 188 15.55 -18.11 -8.55
C PRO A 188 15.05 -16.79 -9.17
N GLY A 189 15.74 -16.35 -10.24
CA GLY A 189 15.31 -15.28 -11.15
C GLY A 189 15.89 -13.87 -10.90
N VAL A 190 15.41 -12.94 -11.74
CA VAL A 190 15.81 -11.52 -11.87
C VAL A 190 15.20 -10.71 -10.71
N ARG A 191 15.66 -10.93 -9.47
CA ARG A 191 15.18 -10.19 -8.27
C ARG A 191 15.93 -8.88 -8.13
N LYS A 192 15.25 -7.80 -7.73
CA LYS A 192 15.88 -6.46 -7.62
C LYS A 192 17.21 -6.44 -6.86
N CYS A 193 17.34 -7.23 -5.79
CA CYS A 193 18.60 -7.37 -5.05
C CYS A 193 19.75 -7.99 -5.86
N VAL A 194 19.44 -8.90 -6.80
CA VAL A 194 20.37 -9.57 -7.71
C VAL A 194 20.62 -8.73 -8.97
N VAL A 195 19.62 -7.96 -9.42
CA VAL A 195 19.62 -7.23 -10.70
C VAL A 195 20.27 -5.86 -10.61
N GLU A 196 20.05 -5.15 -9.51
CA GLU A 196 20.64 -3.83 -9.31
C GLU A 196 22.10 -3.91 -8.86
N ASN A 197 22.73 -5.12 -8.85
CA ASN A 197 24.07 -5.37 -8.32
C ASN A 197 24.31 -4.52 -7.07
N TRP A 198 23.37 -4.56 -6.11
CA TRP A 198 23.44 -3.69 -4.93
C TRP A 198 24.85 -3.83 -4.36
N PRO A 199 25.70 -2.79 -4.48
CA PRO A 199 27.01 -2.85 -3.88
C PRO A 199 26.77 -3.09 -2.39
N GLN A 200 27.71 -3.75 -1.73
CA GLN A 200 27.67 -4.17 -0.33
C GLN A 200 27.61 -2.98 0.67
N GLY A 201 26.76 -1.97 0.43
CA GLY A 201 26.87 -0.64 1.03
C GLY A 201 25.74 0.32 0.66
N ARG A 202 24.48 -0.13 0.55
CA ARG A 202 23.36 0.79 0.79
C ARG A 202 22.90 0.59 2.23
N ASP A 203 22.99 1.67 3.00
CA ASP A 203 22.87 1.74 4.46
C ASP A 203 21.88 0.73 5.03
N CYS A 204 22.39 -0.07 5.97
CA CYS A 204 21.60 -0.95 6.81
C CYS A 204 20.44 -0.15 7.40
N LYS A 205 19.20 -0.57 7.15
CA LYS A 205 18.03 0.17 7.65
C LYS A 205 17.79 -0.08 9.13
N TYR A 206 18.27 -1.20 9.62
CA TYR A 206 18.31 -1.58 11.02
C TYR A 206 19.25 -2.77 11.17
N PRO A 207 19.96 -2.93 12.30
CA PRO A 207 20.94 -3.98 12.48
C PRO A 207 20.32 -5.38 12.41
N GLU A 208 21.04 -6.32 11.78
CA GLU A 208 20.68 -7.73 11.82
C GLU A 208 20.62 -8.24 13.27
N GLY A 209 19.67 -9.13 13.59
CA GLY A 209 19.39 -9.56 14.96
C GLY A 209 18.82 -8.50 15.93
N GLY A 210 18.77 -7.22 15.55
CA GLY A 210 18.25 -6.13 16.38
C GLY A 210 16.74 -6.22 16.65
N GLU A 211 16.25 -5.39 17.56
CA GLU A 211 14.83 -5.36 17.94
C GLU A 211 13.92 -5.00 16.77
N THR A 212 14.26 -3.94 16.02
CA THR A 212 13.53 -3.52 14.82
C THR A 212 13.48 -4.64 13.78
N HIS A 213 14.61 -5.34 13.55
CA HIS A 213 14.66 -6.47 12.65
C HIS A 213 13.72 -7.60 13.08
N LYS A 214 13.81 -8.04 14.34
CA LYS A 214 12.94 -9.09 14.89
C LYS A 214 11.46 -8.71 14.82
N ALA A 215 11.13 -7.45 15.11
CA ALA A 215 9.76 -6.94 15.06
C ALA A 215 9.19 -6.93 13.63
N VAL A 216 9.95 -6.45 12.65
CA VAL A 216 9.56 -6.50 11.23
C VAL A 216 9.37 -7.95 10.79
N LYS A 217 10.33 -8.84 11.09
CA LYS A 217 10.25 -10.26 10.73
C LYS A 217 9.02 -10.94 11.34
N ALA A 218 8.70 -10.65 12.61
CA ALA A 218 7.51 -11.14 13.28
C ALA A 218 6.22 -10.60 12.62
N PHE A 219 6.17 -9.33 12.26
CA PHE A 219 5.04 -8.74 11.55
C PHE A 219 4.82 -9.42 10.20
N LEU A 220 5.86 -9.57 9.37
CA LEU A 220 5.74 -10.18 8.05
C LEU A 220 5.26 -11.64 8.17
N LYS A 221 5.81 -12.41 9.12
CA LYS A 221 5.37 -13.79 9.40
C LYS A 221 3.91 -13.86 9.82
N LYS A 222 3.43 -12.91 10.63
CA LYS A 222 2.05 -12.89 11.15
C LYS A 222 1.03 -12.46 10.10
N TYR A 223 1.33 -11.41 9.32
CA TYR A 223 0.36 -10.77 8.44
C TYR A 223 0.47 -11.20 6.97
N LEU A 224 1.64 -11.70 6.54
CA LEU A 224 1.92 -12.08 5.16
C LEU A 224 2.14 -13.59 5.05
N THR A 225 1.12 -14.35 5.43
CA THR A 225 1.09 -15.82 5.37
C THR A 225 0.73 -16.33 3.97
N GLU A 226 0.95 -17.61 3.69
CA GLU A 226 0.59 -18.23 2.40
C GLU A 226 -0.89 -18.02 2.04
N ASN A 227 -1.78 -18.16 3.02
CA ASN A 227 -3.21 -17.91 2.87
C ASN A 227 -3.54 -16.47 2.45
N LYS A 228 -2.71 -15.50 2.86
CA LYS A 228 -2.85 -14.09 2.45
C LYS A 228 -2.16 -13.83 1.12
N MET A 229 -1.04 -14.51 0.84
CA MET A 229 -0.22 -14.34 -0.36
C MET A 229 -0.82 -14.96 -1.62
N LYS A 230 -1.68 -15.98 -1.52
CA LYS A 230 -2.34 -16.60 -2.69
C LYS A 230 -3.06 -15.62 -3.62
N PHE A 231 -3.61 -14.56 -3.04
CA PHE A 231 -4.32 -13.51 -3.76
C PHE A 231 -3.41 -12.55 -4.54
N TYR A 232 -2.10 -12.61 -4.31
CA TYR A 232 -1.09 -11.74 -4.92
C TYR A 232 -0.34 -12.42 -6.07
N LEU A 233 -0.52 -13.73 -6.26
CA LEU A 233 0.09 -14.48 -7.37
C LEU A 233 -0.47 -14.05 -8.74
N ARG A 234 -1.73 -13.62 -8.75
CA ARG A 234 -2.45 -13.15 -9.94
C ARG A 234 -2.69 -11.65 -9.90
N ALA A 235 -1.81 -10.93 -9.22
CA ALA A 235 -1.97 -9.50 -9.08
C ALA A 235 -2.02 -8.82 -10.45
N ARG A 236 -3.12 -8.12 -10.72
CA ARG A 236 -3.29 -7.29 -11.90
C ARG A 236 -2.91 -5.86 -11.52
N GLU A 237 -2.09 -5.22 -12.36
CA GLU A 237 -1.83 -3.79 -12.23
C GLU A 237 -3.13 -3.07 -12.58
N ASN A 238 -3.87 -2.63 -11.57
CA ASN A 238 -5.07 -1.83 -11.74
C ASN A 238 -4.73 -0.36 -12.01
N PHE A 239 -3.45 0.02 -12.12
CA PHE A 239 -3.05 1.41 -12.33
C PHE A 239 -3.75 2.03 -13.55
N ILE A 240 -3.85 1.28 -14.65
CA ILE A 240 -4.54 1.71 -15.87
C ILE A 240 -6.04 1.91 -15.60
N SER A 241 -6.70 0.97 -14.91
CA SER A 241 -8.12 1.09 -14.57
C SER A 241 -8.41 2.14 -13.50
N GLU A 242 -7.52 2.36 -12.53
CA GLU A 242 -7.60 3.41 -11.52
C GLU A 242 -7.36 4.80 -12.13
N THR A 243 -6.43 4.91 -13.07
CA THR A 243 -6.20 6.17 -13.79
C THR A 243 -7.40 6.48 -14.68
N PHE A 244 -7.95 5.48 -15.37
CA PHE A 244 -9.20 5.66 -16.10
C PHE A 244 -10.37 6.03 -15.19
N HIS A 245 -10.51 5.39 -14.02
CA HIS A 245 -11.50 5.78 -13.02
C HIS A 245 -11.26 7.21 -12.48
N SER A 246 -10.02 7.66 -12.38
CA SER A 246 -9.70 9.03 -11.99
C SER A 246 -10.12 10.04 -13.07
N VAL A 247 -9.95 9.69 -14.35
CA VAL A 247 -10.49 10.46 -15.47
C VAL A 247 -12.02 10.45 -15.44
N ILE A 248 -12.66 9.30 -15.18
CA ILE A 248 -14.12 9.24 -14.98
C ILE A 248 -14.55 10.17 -13.84
N ASN A 249 -13.85 10.19 -12.71
CA ASN A 249 -14.20 11.06 -11.57
C ASN A 249 -14.13 12.55 -11.90
N LYS A 250 -13.28 12.97 -12.85
CA LYS A 250 -13.23 14.36 -13.36
C LYS A 250 -14.54 14.74 -14.04
N TYR A 251 -15.16 13.82 -14.78
CA TYR A 251 -16.39 14.08 -15.54
C TYR A 251 -17.66 13.65 -14.79
N ALA A 252 -17.58 12.65 -13.92
CA ALA A 252 -18.67 12.05 -13.17
C ALA A 252 -18.22 11.84 -11.71
N MET A 253 -18.31 12.89 -10.91
CA MET A 253 -17.93 12.85 -9.50
C MET A 253 -18.77 11.84 -8.72
N LYS A 254 -18.12 10.99 -7.90
CA LYS A 254 -18.71 9.87 -7.12
C LYS A 254 -19.91 10.21 -6.22
N ARG A 255 -20.21 11.49 -5.98
CA ARG A 255 -21.21 11.95 -5.01
C ARG A 255 -22.37 12.74 -5.63
N ILE A 256 -22.37 12.91 -6.95
CA ILE A 256 -23.44 13.62 -7.64
C ILE A 256 -24.05 12.65 -8.66
N HIS A 257 -25.30 12.28 -8.43
CA HIS A 257 -26.05 11.44 -9.35
C HIS A 257 -26.39 12.25 -10.60
N PHE A 258 -25.92 11.79 -11.75
CA PHE A 258 -26.10 12.46 -13.04
C PHE A 258 -26.85 11.56 -14.02
N ASP A 259 -27.97 10.96 -13.63
CA ASP A 259 -28.64 9.92 -14.41
C ASP A 259 -28.87 10.30 -15.89
N ALA A 260 -29.31 11.53 -16.16
CA ALA A 260 -29.54 12.02 -17.53
C ALA A 260 -28.24 12.26 -18.34
N SER A 261 -27.12 12.58 -17.69
CA SER A 261 -25.85 12.93 -18.37
C SER A 261 -24.72 11.94 -18.14
N HIS A 262 -24.98 10.83 -17.43
CA HIS A 262 -24.00 9.83 -17.04
C HIS A 262 -23.28 9.26 -18.27
N THR A 263 -24.04 8.86 -19.30
CA THR A 263 -23.49 8.33 -20.56
C THR A 263 -22.61 9.34 -21.30
N ALA A 264 -23.01 10.62 -21.34
CA ALA A 264 -22.24 11.67 -21.99
C ALA A 264 -20.92 11.95 -21.24
N ARG A 265 -20.97 11.95 -19.90
CA ARG A 265 -19.79 12.15 -19.03
C ARG A 265 -18.81 10.99 -19.15
N LEU A 266 -19.29 9.75 -19.19
CA LEU A 266 -18.47 8.56 -19.47
C LEU A 266 -17.82 8.63 -20.86
N ALA A 267 -18.55 9.09 -21.87
CA ALA A 267 -17.99 9.28 -23.22
C ALA A 267 -16.88 10.34 -23.21
N CYS A 268 -17.06 11.47 -22.51
CA CYS A 268 -16.00 12.48 -22.34
C CYS A 268 -14.76 11.91 -21.63
N ALA A 269 -14.96 11.11 -20.58
CA ALA A 269 -13.85 10.46 -19.88
C ALA A 269 -13.09 9.47 -20.79
N ALA A 270 -13.80 8.68 -21.59
CA ALA A 270 -13.20 7.77 -22.56
C ALA A 270 -12.40 8.51 -23.64
N LEU A 271 -12.87 9.67 -24.09
CA LEU A 271 -12.14 10.49 -25.06
C LEU A 271 -10.87 11.09 -24.45
N ASP A 272 -10.98 11.71 -23.27
CA ASP A 272 -9.85 12.30 -22.55
C ASP A 272 -8.77 11.25 -22.27
N TRP A 273 -9.20 10.04 -21.90
CA TRP A 273 -8.32 8.89 -21.75
C TRP A 273 -7.60 8.50 -23.05
N ASN A 274 -8.36 8.33 -24.14
CA ASN A 274 -7.80 7.90 -25.43
C ASN A 274 -6.82 8.92 -26.02
N GLU A 275 -7.01 10.21 -25.74
CA GLU A 275 -6.12 11.29 -26.19
C GLU A 275 -4.80 11.29 -25.42
N ASN A 276 -4.85 10.99 -24.11
CA ASN A 276 -3.72 11.19 -23.20
C ASN A 276 -2.95 9.91 -22.81
N ILE A 277 -3.39 8.72 -23.23
CA ILE A 277 -2.65 7.49 -22.98
C ILE A 277 -1.65 7.15 -24.10
N HIS A 278 -0.50 6.59 -23.72
CA HIS A 278 0.54 6.12 -24.64
C HIS A 278 -0.05 5.16 -25.69
N PRO A 279 0.33 5.28 -26.98
CA PRO A 279 -0.26 4.51 -28.07
C PRO A 279 -0.20 2.98 -27.90
N GLU A 280 0.79 2.48 -27.17
CA GLU A 280 0.96 1.05 -26.85
C GLU A 280 0.02 0.53 -25.76
N ASP A 281 -0.50 1.43 -24.93
CA ASP A 281 -1.44 1.11 -23.83
C ASP A 281 -2.90 1.44 -24.18
N ARG A 282 -3.16 1.94 -25.41
CA ARG A 282 -4.51 2.30 -25.90
C ARG A 282 -5.41 1.07 -26.03
N VAL A 283 -6.30 0.88 -25.06
CA VAL A 283 -7.50 0.07 -25.22
C VAL A 283 -8.57 0.93 -25.89
N VAL A 284 -8.83 0.69 -27.18
CA VAL A 284 -9.85 1.45 -27.93
C VAL A 284 -11.24 0.97 -27.52
N TYR A 285 -11.90 1.75 -26.65
CA TYR A 285 -13.32 1.58 -26.34
C TYR A 285 -14.17 2.16 -27.49
N ASN A 286 -14.47 1.35 -28.49
CA ASN A 286 -15.46 1.70 -29.50
C ASN A 286 -16.87 1.45 -28.94
N ARG A 287 -17.73 2.46 -28.98
CA ARG A 287 -19.17 2.26 -28.83
C ARG A 287 -19.63 1.46 -30.06
N VAL A 288 -20.01 0.20 -29.84
CA VAL A 288 -20.69 -0.61 -30.86
C VAL A 288 -22.00 0.11 -31.18
N SER A 289 -22.14 0.60 -32.42
CA SER A 289 -23.44 0.99 -32.96
C SER A 289 -24.26 -0.27 -33.19
N ASP A 290 -25.54 -0.23 -32.83
CA ASP A 290 -26.50 -1.35 -32.97
C ASP A 290 -26.85 -1.73 -34.42
N ASP A 291 -25.96 -1.50 -35.39
CA ASP A 291 -26.18 -1.90 -36.77
C ASP A 291 -25.00 -2.75 -37.28
N THR A 292 -25.32 -4.04 -37.41
CA THR A 292 -24.70 -5.07 -38.26
C THR A 292 -23.42 -4.69 -39.04
N ALA A 293 -22.26 -5.15 -38.55
CA ALA A 293 -21.25 -5.90 -39.32
C ALA A 293 -19.92 -5.98 -38.56
N VAL A 294 -19.47 -7.22 -38.32
CA VAL A 294 -18.10 -7.52 -37.95
C VAL A 294 -17.17 -7.07 -39.08
N ARG A 295 -16.29 -6.10 -38.83
CA ARG A 295 -15.07 -5.91 -39.64
C ARG A 295 -13.86 -5.67 -38.76
N ARG A 296 -12.95 -6.66 -38.77
CA ARG A 296 -11.54 -6.46 -38.43
C ARG A 296 -10.99 -5.41 -39.40
N CYS A 297 -10.32 -4.38 -38.90
CA CYS A 297 -9.39 -3.64 -39.74
C CYS A 297 -8.12 -3.36 -38.94
N ALA A 298 -7.03 -3.90 -39.47
CA ALA A 298 -5.67 -3.71 -39.00
C ALA A 298 -5.22 -2.26 -39.22
N ARG A 299 -4.27 -1.84 -38.39
CA ARG A 299 -3.37 -0.68 -38.51
C ARG A 299 -3.43 0.07 -39.84
N THR A 300 -3.68 1.37 -39.80
CA THR A 300 -2.91 2.36 -40.58
C THR A 300 -2.99 3.74 -39.91
N ASN A 301 -1.86 4.43 -39.98
CA ASN A 301 -1.38 5.46 -39.04
C ASN A 301 -1.50 6.89 -39.61
N ARG A 302 -2.58 7.23 -40.33
CA ARG A 302 -2.59 8.44 -41.18
C ARG A 302 -3.78 9.40 -41.13
N ASP A 303 -4.69 9.29 -40.17
CA ASP A 303 -5.94 10.08 -40.25
C ASP A 303 -6.36 10.81 -38.96
N LEU A 304 -5.37 11.25 -38.16
CA LEU A 304 -5.60 11.94 -36.89
C LEU A 304 -6.19 13.36 -37.05
N VAL A 305 -5.88 14.09 -38.13
CA VAL A 305 -6.35 15.47 -38.31
C VAL A 305 -7.80 15.52 -38.78
N THR A 306 -8.19 14.60 -39.66
CA THR A 306 -9.56 14.52 -40.22
C THR A 306 -10.58 14.05 -39.19
N ARG A 307 -10.18 13.15 -38.27
CA ARG A 307 -11.06 12.59 -37.22
C ARG A 307 -11.42 13.59 -36.12
N THR A 308 -10.52 14.51 -35.76
CA THR A 308 -10.76 15.54 -34.75
C THR A 308 -11.84 16.54 -35.19
N ALA A 309 -11.94 16.84 -36.49
CA ALA A 309 -12.96 17.72 -37.05
C ALA A 309 -14.36 17.06 -37.10
N ILE A 310 -14.42 15.79 -37.50
CA ILE A 310 -15.67 15.02 -37.59
C ILE A 310 -16.29 14.81 -36.20
N TRP A 311 -15.48 14.53 -35.19
CA TRP A 311 -15.96 14.27 -33.83
C TRP A 311 -16.51 15.52 -33.14
N LYS A 312 -15.87 16.70 -33.30
CA LYS A 312 -16.38 17.97 -32.76
C LYS A 312 -17.75 18.33 -33.34
N ALA A 313 -17.97 18.08 -34.63
CA ALA A 313 -19.26 18.29 -35.29
C ALA A 313 -20.36 17.34 -34.77
N GLN A 314 -20.02 16.07 -34.52
CA GLN A 314 -20.96 15.07 -33.99
C GLN A 314 -21.29 15.26 -32.50
N LEU A 315 -20.35 15.75 -31.69
CA LEU A 315 -20.60 16.12 -30.29
C LEU A 315 -21.54 17.33 -30.19
N LYS A 316 -21.33 18.34 -31.06
CA LYS A 316 -22.15 19.55 -31.08
C LYS A 316 -23.60 19.26 -31.47
N SER A 317 -23.84 18.33 -32.40
CA SER A 317 -25.19 17.98 -32.86
C SER A 317 -25.96 17.01 -31.95
N ARG A 318 -25.29 16.33 -31.02
CA ARG A 318 -25.92 15.27 -30.19
C ARG A 318 -25.99 15.55 -28.69
N VAL A 319 -25.27 16.56 -28.20
CA VAL A 319 -25.24 16.93 -26.77
C VAL A 319 -25.84 18.31 -26.51
N PHE A 320 -25.87 19.20 -27.49
CA PHE A 320 -26.36 20.58 -27.36
C PHE A 320 -27.56 20.93 -28.26
N ALA A 321 -28.17 19.93 -28.89
CA ALA A 321 -29.49 20.01 -29.53
C ALA A 321 -30.44 19.12 -28.72
#